data_AF-A0AAD8IDJ9-F1
#
_entry.id   AF-A0AAD8IDJ9-F1
#
_cell.length_a   1.000
_cell.length_b   1.000
_cell.length_c   1.000
_cell.angle_alpha   90.00
_cell.angle_beta   90.00
_cell.angle_gamma   90.00
#
_symmetry.space_group_name_H-M   'P 1'
#
loop_
_entity.id
_entity.type
_entity.pdbx_description
1 polymer ?
#
loop_
_entity_poly.entity_id
_entity_poly.type
_entity_poly.pdbx_seq_one_letter_code
_entity_poly.pdbx_strand_id
1 'polypeptide(L)'
;MKIKIILSEGIIYLGASFSTSSNQVQLWDPLIHKLSRKLAPWRSKLIDMAGQQRSRKLHLLGWEKICKPKAAGGLGLPAIQNRNFTLLIKWWWRCCVDHNSLRNQTLKAKYGDDVWFGLQKIDSSRADSFIMKSFLDSGKSCNFNSTISFV
;
A
#
# COMPACT_ATOMS: atom_id res chain seq x y z
N MET A 1 -37.18 -1.67 8.71
CA MET A 1 -36.34 -1.13 9.81
C MET A 1 -35.19 -0.33 9.22
N LYS A 2 -35.23 1.00 9.36
CA LYS A 2 -34.10 1.88 8.99
C LYS A 2 -33.12 1.90 10.16
N ILE A 3 -31.99 1.22 10.02
CA ILE A 3 -30.90 1.34 11.00
C ILE A 3 -30.28 2.73 10.79
N LYS A 4 -30.79 3.69 11.55
CA LYS A 4 -30.21 5.03 11.69
C LYS A 4 -28.98 4.86 12.56
N ILE A 5 -27.85 4.49 11.94
CA ILE A 5 -26.58 4.36 12.64
C ILE A 5 -26.19 5.75 13.15
N ILE A 6 -26.32 5.92 14.46
CA ILE A 6 -25.75 7.01 15.23
C ILE A 6 -24.24 6.79 15.21
N LEU A 7 -23.53 7.42 14.28
CA LEU A 7 -22.10 7.66 14.39
C LEU A 7 -21.92 9.18 14.27
N SER A 8 -22.21 9.87 15.38
CA SER A 8 -21.96 11.31 15.53
C SER A 8 -20.50 11.64 15.83
N GLU A 9 -19.59 10.67 15.80
CA GLU A 9 -18.17 10.89 16.02
C GLU A 9 -17.35 10.29 14.89
N GLY A 10 -16.60 11.16 14.21
CA GLY A 10 -15.78 10.81 13.06
C GLY A 10 -14.67 9.84 13.46
N ILE A 11 -14.55 8.74 12.72
CA ILE A 11 -13.52 7.72 12.96
C ILE A 11 -12.17 8.32 12.58
N ILE A 12 -11.25 8.48 13.53
CA ILE A 12 -9.88 8.94 13.24
C ILE A 12 -9.05 7.73 12.83
N TYR A 13 -8.71 7.63 11.55
CA TYR A 13 -7.84 6.59 11.03
C TYR A 13 -6.55 7.19 10.47
N LEU A 14 -5.40 6.74 10.98
CA LEU A 14 -4.06 7.25 10.61
C LEU A 14 -3.90 8.78 10.80
N GLY A 15 -4.64 9.37 11.74
CA GLY A 15 -4.58 10.80 12.05
C GLY A 15 -5.45 11.69 11.15
N ALA A 16 -6.33 11.11 10.32
CA ALA A 16 -7.34 11.84 9.56
C ALA A 16 -8.74 11.43 10.03
N SER A 17 -9.61 12.42 10.27
CA SER A 17 -11.01 12.19 10.64
C SER A 17 -11.81 11.77 9.40
N PHE A 18 -12.21 10.50 9.36
CA PHE A 18 -13.07 9.95 8.33
C PHE A 18 -14.52 10.34 8.64
N SER A 19 -14.97 11.46 8.05
CA SER A 19 -16.38 11.87 8.06
C SER A 19 -17.15 11.12 6.97
N THR A 20 -18.30 10.56 7.34
CA THR A 20 -19.13 9.71 6.47
C THR A 20 -20.11 10.50 5.57
N SER A 21 -19.83 11.76 5.22
CA SER A 21 -20.63 12.47 4.21
C SER A 21 -19.91 13.60 3.47
N SER A 22 -20.20 13.65 2.17
CA SER A 22 -19.99 14.73 1.18
C SER A 22 -18.61 15.39 1.15
N ASN A 23 -17.83 15.07 0.12
CA ASN A 23 -16.48 15.56 -0.21
C ASN A 23 -15.31 14.74 0.37
N GLN A 24 -15.25 13.46 0.00
CA GLN A 24 -14.02 12.64 0.14
C GLN A 24 -12.77 13.28 -0.46
N VAL A 25 -12.91 14.22 -1.40
CA VAL A 25 -11.79 14.95 -2.00
C VAL A 25 -11.03 15.78 -0.97
N GLN A 26 -11.74 16.46 -0.06
CA GLN A 26 -11.13 17.31 0.99
C GLN A 26 -10.38 16.51 2.05
N LEU A 27 -10.72 15.23 2.23
CA LEU A 27 -10.01 14.32 3.14
C LEU A 27 -8.52 14.17 2.76
N TRP A 28 -8.21 14.29 1.46
CA TRP A 28 -6.86 14.12 0.94
C TRP A 28 -6.02 15.39 1.02
N ASP A 29 -6.62 16.56 1.31
CA ASP A 29 -5.92 17.85 1.34
C ASP A 29 -4.69 17.88 2.26
N PRO A 30 -4.72 17.33 3.50
CA PRO A 30 -3.54 17.31 4.37
C PRO A 30 -2.38 16.50 3.77
N LEU A 31 -2.69 15.40 3.08
CA LEU A 31 -1.71 14.57 2.38
C LEU A 31 -1.18 15.27 1.13
N ILE A 32 -2.05 15.91 0.36
CA ILE A 32 -1.68 16.73 -0.80
C ILE A 32 -0.76 17.87 -0.37
N HIS A 33 -1.07 18.56 0.74
CA HIS A 33 -0.21 19.60 1.32
C HIS A 33 1.14 19.08 1.80
N LYS A 34 1.18 17.87 2.35
CA LYS A 34 2.44 17.23 2.76
C LYS A 34 3.30 16.86 1.55
N LEU A 35 2.68 16.33 0.50
CA LEU A 35 3.35 15.97 -0.75
C LEU A 35 3.81 17.23 -1.50
N SER A 36 2.99 18.28 -1.55
CA SER A 36 3.33 19.54 -2.21
C SER A 36 4.51 20.23 -1.54
N ARG A 37 4.58 20.24 -0.20
CA ARG A 37 5.76 20.72 0.55
C ARG A 37 7.03 19.94 0.22
N LYS A 38 6.94 18.62 0.11
CA LYS A 38 8.08 17.77 -0.28
C LYS A 38 8.53 18.02 -1.72
N LEU A 39 7.58 18.33 -2.62
CA LEU A 39 7.83 18.57 -4.04
C LEU A 39 8.23 20.02 -4.35
N ALA A 40 7.99 20.99 -3.45
CA ALA A 40 8.26 22.40 -3.71
C ALA A 40 9.72 22.71 -4.12
N PRO A 41 10.76 22.17 -3.44
CA PRO A 41 12.15 22.38 -3.86
C PRO A 41 12.46 21.77 -5.23
N TRP A 42 11.79 20.66 -5.56
CA TRP A 42 11.92 19.98 -6.83
C TRP A 42 11.21 20.72 -7.96
N ARG A 43 10.10 21.40 -7.70
CA ARG A 43 9.41 22.21 -8.72
C ARG A 43 10.34 23.27 -9.31
N SER A 44 11.10 23.98 -8.48
CA SER A 44 12.10 24.96 -8.94
C SER A 44 13.23 24.29 -9.72
N LYS A 45 13.79 23.20 -9.18
CA LYS A 45 14.89 22.46 -9.83
C LYS A 45 14.48 21.82 -11.16
N LEU A 46 13.23 21.38 -11.29
CA LEU A 46 12.68 20.83 -12.53
C LEU A 46 12.44 21.92 -13.57
N ILE A 47 12.11 23.13 -13.14
CA ILE A 47 12.01 24.31 -14.02
C ILE A 47 13.41 24.72 -14.50
N ASP A 48 14.42 24.71 -13.63
CA ASP A 48 15.81 25.05 -14.00
C ASP A 48 16.48 23.97 -14.89
N MET A 49 16.19 22.68 -14.67
CA MET A 49 16.68 21.60 -15.54
C MET A 49 15.98 21.58 -16.91
N ALA A 50 14.84 22.26 -17.07
CA ALA A 50 14.09 22.40 -18.30
C ALA A 50 14.31 23.78 -18.95
N GLY A 51 15.55 24.27 -18.90
CA GLY A 51 15.94 25.55 -19.48
C GLY A 51 15.37 25.78 -20.88
N GLN A 52 14.77 26.97 -21.06
CA GLN A 52 14.31 27.59 -22.30
C GLN A 52 13.63 26.67 -23.34
N GLN A 53 12.31 26.52 -23.29
CA GLN A 53 11.44 26.82 -24.46
C GLN A 53 9.95 26.76 -24.06
N ARG A 54 9.38 27.91 -23.73
CA ARG A 54 7.98 28.35 -23.97
C ARG A 54 6.76 27.40 -23.79
N SER A 55 6.88 26.21 -23.22
CA SER A 55 5.72 25.37 -22.90
C SER A 55 5.89 24.71 -21.53
N ARG A 56 4.92 24.94 -20.65
CA ARG A 56 4.83 24.34 -19.31
C ARG A 56 4.50 22.84 -19.43
N LYS A 57 5.37 22.05 -20.07
CA LYS A 57 5.21 20.60 -20.13
C LYS A 57 5.70 20.04 -18.79
N LEU A 58 4.77 19.52 -18.00
CA LEU A 58 5.09 18.66 -16.85
C LEU A 58 5.93 17.49 -17.37
N HIS A 59 7.25 17.56 -17.19
CA HIS A 59 8.12 16.45 -17.55
C HIS A 59 7.82 15.31 -16.57
N LEU A 60 7.19 14.24 -17.07
CA LEU A 60 7.02 13.01 -16.32
C LEU A 60 8.41 12.48 -15.99
N LEU A 61 8.81 12.59 -14.73
CA LEU A 61 10.02 11.98 -14.22
C LEU A 61 9.75 10.50 -13.96
N GLY A 62 10.64 9.64 -14.44
CA GLY A 62 10.59 8.21 -14.11
C GLY A 62 10.62 7.98 -12.61
N TRP A 63 9.76 7.08 -12.12
CA TRP A 63 9.61 6.74 -10.71
C TRP A 63 10.93 6.34 -10.05
N GLU A 64 11.82 5.71 -10.81
CA GLU A 64 13.19 5.37 -10.39
C GLU A 64 14.00 6.58 -9.95
N LYS A 65 13.95 7.71 -10.69
CA LYS A 65 14.67 8.94 -10.33
C LYS A 65 14.13 9.54 -9.03
N ILE A 66 12.82 9.46 -8.83
CA ILE A 66 12.15 9.97 -7.64
C ILE A 66 12.47 9.11 -6.41
N CYS A 67 12.62 7.79 -6.60
CA CYS A 67 12.88 6.87 -5.49
C CYS A 67 14.33 6.87 -4.99
N LYS A 68 15.26 7.47 -5.73
CA LYS A 68 16.66 7.62 -5.28
C LYS A 68 16.74 8.42 -3.97
N PRO A 69 17.73 8.14 -3.10
CA PRO A 69 17.93 8.89 -1.87
C PRO A 69 18.23 10.37 -2.18
N LYS A 70 17.93 11.26 -1.22
CA LYS A 70 18.18 12.70 -1.37
C LYS A 70 19.64 13.03 -1.66
N ALA A 71 20.57 12.28 -1.07
CA ALA A 71 22.01 12.40 -1.31
C ALA A 71 22.40 12.10 -2.77
N ALA A 72 21.69 11.18 -3.44
CA ALA A 72 21.88 10.86 -4.85
C ALA A 72 21.01 11.71 -5.79
N GLY A 73 20.46 12.82 -5.30
CA GLY A 73 19.64 13.74 -6.08
C GLY A 73 18.22 13.24 -6.38
N GLY A 74 17.69 12.27 -5.64
CA GLY A 74 16.28 11.82 -5.70
C GLY A 74 15.39 12.39 -4.59
N LEU A 75 14.09 12.07 -4.58
CA LEU A 75 13.16 12.58 -3.57
C LEU A 75 13.23 11.77 -2.25
N GLY A 76 13.88 10.61 -2.28
CA GLY A 76 13.96 9.68 -1.16
C GLY A 76 12.63 9.04 -0.83
N LEU A 77 11.72 8.94 -1.81
CA LEU A 77 10.49 8.18 -1.64
C LEU A 77 10.82 6.68 -1.82
N PRO A 78 10.32 5.80 -0.94
CA PRO A 78 10.46 4.37 -1.18
C PRO A 78 9.67 3.97 -2.42
N ALA A 79 10.24 3.07 -3.22
CA ALA A 79 9.58 2.52 -4.40
C ALA A 79 8.20 1.96 -4.04
N ILE A 80 7.21 2.26 -4.89
CA ILE A 80 5.83 1.83 -4.66
C ILE A 80 5.71 0.31 -4.63
N GLN A 81 6.53 -0.39 -5.42
CA GLN A 81 6.65 -1.84 -5.43
C GLN A 81 7.05 -2.36 -4.03
N ASN A 82 8.09 -1.78 -3.42
CA ASN A 82 8.55 -2.17 -2.08
C ASN A 82 7.50 -1.90 -1.02
N ARG A 83 6.80 -0.75 -1.11
CA ARG A 83 5.70 -0.42 -0.20
C ARG A 83 4.55 -1.42 -0.33
N ASN A 84 4.13 -1.73 -1.55
CA ASN A 84 3.05 -2.68 -1.82
C ASN A 84 3.42 -4.08 -1.32
N PHE A 85 4.63 -4.54 -1.62
CA PHE A 85 5.14 -5.83 -1.15
C PHE A 85 5.15 -5.90 0.38
N THR A 86 5.67 -4.87 1.06
CA THR A 86 5.66 -4.79 2.53
C THR A 86 4.24 -4.83 3.09
N LEU A 87 3.28 -4.17 2.45
CA LEU A 87 1.87 -4.19 2.85
C LEU A 87 1.25 -5.58 2.68
N LEU A 88 1.59 -6.29 1.59
CA LEU A 88 1.14 -7.66 1.36
C LEU A 88 1.71 -8.60 2.43
N ILE A 89 2.99 -8.51 2.76
CA ILE A 89 3.61 -9.29 3.85
C ILE A 89 2.98 -8.98 5.19
N LYS A 90 2.81 -7.69 5.52
CA LYS A 90 2.16 -7.28 6.77
C LYS A 90 0.73 -7.80 6.84
N TRP A 91 0.04 -7.81 5.71
CA TRP A 91 -1.31 -8.37 5.64
C TRP A 91 -1.29 -9.90 5.81
N TRP A 92 -0.35 -10.60 5.17
CA TRP A 92 -0.16 -12.05 5.31
C TRP A 92 0.12 -12.45 6.76
N TRP A 93 1.06 -11.76 7.42
CA TRP A 93 1.38 -11.97 8.84
C TRP A 93 0.14 -11.86 9.73
N ARG A 94 -0.71 -10.85 9.51
CA ARG A 94 -1.96 -10.70 10.25
C ARG A 94 -2.92 -11.86 10.05
N CYS A 95 -2.91 -12.48 8.87
CA CYS A 95 -3.73 -13.65 8.62
C CYS A 95 -3.23 -14.91 9.34
N CYS A 96 -1.91 -15.02 9.55
CA CYS A 96 -1.31 -16.09 10.36
C CYS A 96 -1.55 -15.91 11.87
N VAL A 97 -1.74 -14.67 12.34
CA VAL A 97 -1.97 -14.40 13.77
C VAL A 97 -3.44 -14.59 14.16
N ASP A 98 -4.38 -14.13 13.32
CA ASP A 98 -5.81 -14.15 13.65
C ASP A 98 -6.62 -15.06 12.71
N HIS A 99 -6.57 -16.37 12.90
CA HIS A 99 -7.28 -17.31 12.02
C HIS A 99 -8.81 -17.22 12.08
N ASN A 100 -9.38 -16.59 13.13
CA ASN A 100 -10.82 -16.57 13.35
C ASN A 100 -11.54 -15.42 12.63
N SER A 101 -10.80 -14.46 12.05
CA SER A 101 -11.39 -13.38 11.27
C SER A 101 -12.19 -13.90 10.06
N LEU A 102 -13.34 -13.28 9.76
CA LEU A 102 -14.21 -13.62 8.61
C LEU A 102 -13.42 -13.71 7.29
N ARG A 103 -12.45 -12.82 7.10
CA ARG A 103 -11.57 -12.80 5.93
C ARG A 103 -10.74 -14.08 5.83
N ASN A 104 -10.24 -14.57 6.95
CA ASN A 104 -9.37 -15.73 7.02
C ASN A 104 -10.17 -17.02 6.89
N GLN A 105 -11.41 -17.04 7.40
CA GLN A 105 -12.36 -18.11 7.12
C GLN A 105 -12.66 -18.22 5.61
N THR A 106 -12.83 -17.09 4.91
CA THR A 106 -13.05 -17.09 3.45
C THR A 106 -11.82 -17.59 2.69
N LEU A 107 -10.61 -17.21 3.13
CA LEU A 107 -9.35 -17.70 2.55
C LEU A 107 -9.18 -19.20 2.78
N LYS A 108 -9.45 -19.68 4.00
CA LYS A 108 -9.43 -21.11 4.34
C LYS A 108 -10.47 -21.90 3.55
N ALA A 109 -11.67 -21.37 3.35
CA ALA A 109 -12.69 -22.02 2.53
C ALA A 109 -12.28 -22.16 1.06
N LYS A 110 -11.48 -21.22 0.54
CA LYS A 110 -11.04 -21.20 -0.85
C LYS A 110 -9.77 -22.03 -1.11
N TYR A 111 -8.76 -21.90 -0.27
CA TYR A 111 -7.43 -22.49 -0.47
C TYR A 111 -7.10 -23.60 0.52
N GLY A 112 -8.00 -23.91 1.46
CA GLY A 112 -7.78 -24.91 2.51
C GLY A 112 -6.92 -24.39 3.68
N ASP A 113 -6.58 -25.31 4.58
CA ASP A 113 -5.74 -25.02 5.75
C ASP A 113 -4.26 -24.79 5.41
N ASP A 114 -3.82 -25.22 4.22
CA ASP A 114 -2.45 -25.01 3.73
C ASP A 114 -2.14 -23.51 3.45
N VAL A 115 -3.13 -22.61 3.47
CA VAL A 115 -2.92 -21.18 3.17
C VAL A 115 -2.03 -20.45 4.19
N TRP A 116 -1.86 -21.02 5.38
CA TRP A 116 -1.06 -20.42 6.46
C TRP A 116 0.40 -20.87 6.45
N PHE A 117 0.62 -22.18 6.37
CA PHE A 117 1.96 -22.79 6.54
C PHE A 117 2.39 -23.63 5.32
N GLY A 118 1.47 -23.90 4.40
CA GLY A 118 1.65 -24.76 3.24
C GLY A 118 1.56 -24.03 1.90
N LEU A 119 1.78 -22.71 1.87
CA LEU A 119 1.59 -21.90 0.66
C LEU A 119 2.34 -22.42 -0.58
N GLN A 120 3.45 -23.14 -0.41
CA GLN A 120 4.17 -23.74 -1.54
C GLN A 120 3.34 -24.78 -2.30
N LYS A 121 2.42 -25.46 -1.61
CA LYS A 121 1.54 -26.48 -2.17
C LYS A 121 0.34 -25.88 -2.90
N ILE A 122 0.05 -24.60 -2.66
CA ILE A 122 -1.10 -23.91 -3.23
C ILE A 122 -0.67 -23.27 -4.56
N ASP A 123 -1.26 -23.76 -5.64
CA ASP A 123 -1.19 -23.11 -6.93
C ASP A 123 -2.28 -22.07 -7.09
N SER A 124 -1.92 -20.90 -7.63
CA SER A 124 -2.90 -19.88 -7.91
C SER A 124 -3.78 -20.31 -9.08
N SER A 125 -5.10 -20.30 -8.88
CA SER A 125 -6.07 -20.59 -9.92
C SER A 125 -6.17 -19.44 -10.92
N ARG A 126 -6.60 -19.74 -12.15
CA ARG A 126 -6.88 -18.72 -13.16
C ARG A 126 -7.97 -17.75 -12.71
N ALA A 127 -8.92 -18.23 -11.90
CA ALA A 127 -10.00 -17.44 -11.31
C ALA A 127 -9.53 -16.49 -10.19
N ASP A 128 -8.27 -16.59 -9.74
CA ASP A 128 -7.77 -15.74 -8.67
C ASP A 128 -7.48 -14.33 -9.19
N SER A 129 -7.90 -13.34 -8.40
CA SER A 129 -7.62 -11.94 -8.67
C SER A 129 -6.11 -11.67 -8.63
N PHE A 130 -5.66 -10.65 -9.36
CA PHE A 130 -4.25 -10.25 -9.36
C PHE A 130 -3.70 -9.98 -7.95
N ILE A 131 -4.53 -9.39 -7.08
CA ILE A 131 -4.18 -9.13 -5.68
C ILE A 131 -3.99 -10.43 -4.90
N MET A 132 -4.86 -11.43 -5.09
CA MET A 132 -4.72 -12.72 -4.42
C MET A 132 -3.51 -13.51 -4.93
N LYS A 133 -3.23 -13.43 -6.24
CA LYS A 133 -2.00 -14.00 -6.82
C LYS A 133 -0.76 -13.36 -6.20
N SER A 134 -0.71 -12.03 -6.17
CA SER A 134 0.40 -11.27 -5.56
C SER A 134 0.53 -11.55 -4.06
N PHE A 135 -0.58 -11.75 -3.36
CA PHE A 135 -0.59 -12.12 -1.95
C PHE A 135 0.02 -13.50 -1.72
N LEU A 136 -0.45 -14.52 -2.45
CA LEU A 136 0.08 -15.88 -2.35
C LEU A 136 1.58 -15.91 -2.69
N ASP A 137 1.99 -15.19 -3.74
CA ASP A 137 3.39 -15.06 -4.14
C ASP A 137 4.26 -14.37 -3.09
N SER A 138 3.74 -13.30 -2.47
CA SER A 138 4.43 -12.62 -1.37
C SER A 138 4.59 -13.51 -0.14
N GLY A 139 3.60 -14.34 0.18
CA GLY A 139 3.68 -15.31 1.27
C GLY A 139 4.66 -16.45 0.98
N LYS A 140 4.67 -16.97 -0.27
CA LYS A 140 5.66 -17.96 -0.73
C LYS A 140 7.09 -17.45 -0.59
N SER A 141 7.32 -16.17 -0.89
CA SER A 141 8.63 -15.51 -0.73
C SER A 141 9.07 -15.34 0.72
N CYS A 142 8.14 -15.37 1.67
CA CYS A 142 8.40 -15.16 3.10
C CYS A 142 8.53 -16.47 3.89
N ASN A 143 8.68 -17.61 3.23
CA ASN A 143 8.68 -18.92 3.89
C ASN A 143 9.90 -19.11 4.82
N PHE A 144 9.73 -18.72 6.08
CA PHE A 144 10.61 -18.98 7.22
C PHE A 144 10.53 -20.46 7.61
N ASN A 145 10.99 -21.37 6.74
CA ASN A 145 11.16 -22.78 7.11
C ASN A 145 12.39 -23.03 8.03
N SER A 146 12.92 -22.02 8.73
CA SER A 146 14.07 -22.19 9.63
C SER A 146 14.13 -21.27 10.84
N THR A 147 13.09 -20.52 11.20
CA THR A 147 13.18 -19.66 12.42
C THR A 147 11.84 -19.37 13.09
N ILE A 148 11.03 -20.39 13.33
CA ILE A 148 10.11 -20.37 14.47
C ILE A 148 10.82 -21.09 15.63
N SER A 149 11.95 -20.50 16.04
CA SER A 149 12.65 -20.80 17.29
C SER A 149 13.02 -19.48 17.98
N PHE A 150 12.19 -18.45 17.89
CA PHE A 150 12.30 -17.24 18.73
C PHE A 150 10.95 -16.52 18.76
N VAL A 151 9.99 -17.08 19.50
CA VAL A 151 9.31 -16.44 20.63
C VAL A 151 8.91 -17.55 21.59
#